data_AF-A0A922JW75-F1
#
_entry.id   AF-A0A922JW75-F1
#
_cell.length_a   1.000
_cell.length_b   1.000
_cell.length_c   1.000
_cell.angle_alpha   90.00
_cell.angle_beta   90.00
_cell.angle_gamma   90.00
#
_symmetry.space_group_name_H-M   'P 1'
#
loop_
_entity.id
_entity.type
_entity.pdbx_description
1 polymer ?
#
loop_
_entity_poly.entity_id
_entity_poly.type
_entity_poly.pdbx_seq_one_letter_code
_entity_poly.pdbx_strand_id
1 'polypeptide(L)'
;MAVAKRVETYEDFVKVHGLLLTASGLPQSLHYQLFRKLSSDTFDGGAHFRIETCDGRQRRLVLTSDFMPKDSHVFLVDHAWTFRLSDAYQQLREVQGLAERMAALMCLDDIDSNSDPEETNESVDGVSHRTGTELRVAELVENEINTAKENGKDGAVLWLELEELDIDDDTLLSLDLSSRFPGLLALSLCGNKLEDMEIVSQEVTKFGNLRALWLNNNPVVDNCEEQLADMVLQRLPNLEIYNSRFTANFGEWALGFCGGVYVKDNPGRVHQVDRPLESVASLDLSNRCIHSLINKAFSAVELPSLSYLNLRGNPLELNSGGDLLEVLKGFPSLQSLEVDIPGPLGETAIQILESLPELSELNGVNASKILETGKHVIDSMLRPRLPEWTAEETLADRIINAMWLYLMAYRLADEEKIDETSVWYVMDELGSALRHSDEPNFMVAPFLFMPEGNLASAVSFSILWPTQNVQKGDECTRDFLFGIGEDKQRSARLSAWFHTPQNYFIHVLSSISILDGDSHCY
;
A
#
# COMPACT_ATOMS: atom_id res chain seq x y z
N MET A 1 -35.37 15.19 40.28
CA MET A 1 -34.08 14.47 40.20
C MET A 1 -34.27 13.10 40.82
N ALA A 2 -34.38 12.05 40.00
CA ALA A 2 -34.34 10.68 40.50
C ALA A 2 -32.95 10.43 41.09
N VAL A 3 -32.87 9.84 42.27
CA VAL A 3 -31.60 9.43 42.87
C VAL A 3 -30.95 8.44 41.91
N ALA A 4 -29.77 8.80 41.38
CA ALA A 4 -28.98 7.92 40.52
C ALA A 4 -28.74 6.61 41.27
N LYS A 5 -29.21 5.51 40.69
CA LYS A 5 -29.09 4.17 41.26
C LYS A 5 -27.95 3.47 40.51
N ARG A 6 -27.01 2.90 41.26
CA ARG A 6 -25.93 2.07 40.72
C ARG A 6 -26.51 1.02 39.78
N VAL A 7 -25.86 0.83 38.64
CA VAL A 7 -26.23 -0.18 37.65
C VAL A 7 -25.76 -1.53 38.16
N GLU A 8 -26.68 -2.30 38.73
CA GLU A 8 -26.40 -3.63 39.31
C GLU A 8 -27.06 -4.77 38.52
N THR A 9 -28.15 -4.45 37.80
CA THR A 9 -28.93 -5.41 37.03
C THR A 9 -28.91 -5.06 35.55
N TYR A 10 -29.23 -6.05 34.70
CA TYR A 10 -29.37 -5.83 33.27
C TYR A 10 -30.49 -4.85 32.94
N GLU A 11 -31.58 -4.86 33.70
CA GLU A 11 -32.70 -3.93 33.56
C GLU A 11 -32.27 -2.49 33.88
N ASP A 12 -31.47 -2.30 34.93
CA ASP A 12 -30.88 -0.99 35.24
C ASP A 12 -29.95 -0.53 34.09
N PHE A 13 -29.14 -1.44 33.54
CA PHE A 13 -28.23 -1.15 32.43
C PHE A 13 -28.97 -0.68 31.19
N VAL A 14 -30.00 -1.41 30.73
CA VAL A 14 -30.81 -1.04 29.56
C VAL A 14 -31.54 0.28 29.79
N LYS A 15 -32.01 0.53 31.02
CA LYS A 15 -32.70 1.78 31.36
C LYS A 15 -31.76 2.98 31.29
N VAL A 16 -30.53 2.87 31.81
CA VAL A 16 -29.54 3.96 31.83
C VAL A 16 -28.92 4.17 30.44
N HIS A 17 -28.63 3.10 29.71
CA HIS A 17 -27.85 3.16 28.47
C HIS A 17 -28.69 2.95 27.20
N GLY A 18 -30.02 2.91 27.30
CA GLY A 18 -30.90 2.56 26.17
C GLY A 18 -30.69 3.42 24.92
N LEU A 19 -30.47 4.73 25.09
CA LEU A 19 -30.14 5.63 23.98
C LEU A 19 -28.79 5.29 23.35
N LEU A 20 -27.77 4.99 24.16
CA LEU A 20 -26.43 4.62 23.70
C LEU A 20 -26.44 3.25 22.99
N LEU A 21 -27.19 2.28 23.51
CA LEU A 21 -27.39 0.96 22.88
C LEU A 21 -28.10 1.08 21.53
N THR A 22 -29.06 2.00 21.43
CA THR A 22 -29.77 2.26 20.16
C THR A 22 -28.86 2.97 19.17
N ALA A 23 -28.14 4.00 19.63
CA ALA A 23 -27.25 4.80 18.80
C ALA A 23 -26.03 4.01 18.29
N SER A 24 -25.52 3.06 19.07
CA SER A 24 -24.41 2.21 18.65
C SER A 24 -24.79 1.21 17.56
N GLY A 25 -26.09 0.89 17.41
CA GLY A 25 -26.55 -0.14 16.49
C GLY A 25 -26.24 -1.57 16.94
N LEU A 26 -25.79 -1.78 18.18
CA LEU A 26 -25.48 -3.10 18.71
C LEU A 26 -26.76 -3.98 18.75
N PRO A 27 -26.73 -5.19 18.16
CA PRO A 27 -27.86 -6.11 18.21
C PRO A 27 -28.32 -6.39 19.65
N GLN A 28 -29.64 -6.41 19.86
CA GLN A 28 -30.23 -6.63 21.19
C GLN A 28 -29.81 -7.95 21.83
N SER A 29 -29.51 -8.98 21.02
CA SER A 29 -28.96 -10.26 21.49
C SER A 29 -27.63 -10.13 22.24
N LEU A 30 -26.84 -9.10 21.94
CA LEU A 30 -25.52 -8.87 22.50
C LEU A 30 -25.53 -7.94 23.73
N HIS A 31 -26.66 -7.27 24.02
CA HIS A 31 -26.73 -6.28 25.12
C HIS A 31 -26.40 -6.89 26.48
N TYR A 32 -26.87 -8.11 26.75
CA TYR A 32 -26.55 -8.79 28.02
C TYR A 32 -25.09 -9.22 28.11
N GLN A 33 -24.48 -9.63 26.99
CA GLN A 33 -23.06 -9.96 26.93
C GLN A 33 -22.21 -8.71 27.20
N LEU A 34 -22.57 -7.57 26.58
CA LEU A 34 -21.93 -6.29 26.84
C LEU A 34 -22.03 -5.89 28.31
N PHE A 35 -23.23 -5.95 28.89
CA PHE A 35 -23.45 -5.64 30.32
C PHE A 35 -22.53 -6.46 31.24
N ARG A 36 -22.44 -7.78 30.99
CA ARG A 36 -21.57 -8.65 31.77
C ARG A 36 -20.11 -8.21 31.67
N LYS A 37 -19.61 -7.98 30.44
CA LYS A 37 -18.21 -7.59 30.21
C LYS A 37 -17.87 -6.24 30.85
N LEU A 38 -18.73 -5.25 30.72
CA LEU A 38 -18.55 -3.93 31.36
C LEU A 38 -18.57 -4.03 32.88
N SER A 39 -19.45 -4.87 33.44
CA SER A 39 -19.57 -5.04 34.90
C SER A 39 -18.40 -5.79 35.53
N SER A 40 -17.74 -6.67 34.75
CA SER A 40 -16.60 -7.46 35.20
C SER A 40 -15.26 -7.05 34.56
N ASP A 41 -15.22 -5.88 33.92
CA ASP A 41 -14.03 -5.32 33.25
C ASP A 41 -13.29 -6.35 32.38
N THR A 42 -14.06 -7.05 31.53
CA THR A 42 -13.57 -8.24 30.83
C THR A 42 -13.19 -7.94 29.39
N PHE A 43 -11.88 -7.94 29.14
CA PHE A 43 -11.26 -7.86 27.82
C PHE A 43 -10.80 -9.24 27.35
N ASP A 44 -11.56 -9.84 26.43
CA ASP A 44 -11.33 -11.20 25.93
C ASP A 44 -10.96 -11.23 24.44
N GLY A 45 -10.74 -10.08 23.80
CA GLY A 45 -10.39 -10.00 22.38
C GLY A 45 -9.14 -10.82 22.02
N GLY A 46 -8.12 -10.84 22.89
CA GLY A 46 -6.90 -11.63 22.67
C GLY A 46 -7.11 -13.16 22.62
N ALA A 47 -8.26 -13.67 23.05
CA ALA A 47 -8.60 -15.08 22.89
C ALA A 47 -9.13 -15.41 21.47
N HIS A 48 -9.56 -14.40 20.72
CA HIS A 48 -10.23 -14.56 19.42
C HIS A 48 -9.46 -13.96 18.26
N PHE A 49 -8.53 -13.04 18.52
CA PHE A 49 -7.82 -12.30 17.50
C PHE A 49 -6.31 -12.33 17.70
N ARG A 50 -5.59 -12.12 16.60
CA ARG A 50 -4.15 -11.86 16.56
C ARG A 50 -3.92 -10.57 15.78
N ILE A 51 -2.94 -9.79 16.23
CA ILE A 51 -2.45 -8.63 15.51
C ILE A 51 -1.25 -9.06 14.68
N GLU A 52 -1.26 -8.72 13.39
CA GLU A 52 -0.16 -8.98 12.47
C GLU A 52 0.37 -7.66 11.90
N THR A 53 1.68 -7.52 11.81
CA THR A 53 2.32 -6.37 11.14
C THR A 53 2.24 -6.56 9.62
N CYS A 54 1.83 -5.52 8.90
CA CYS A 54 1.82 -5.43 7.45
C CYS A 54 2.81 -4.34 7.01
N ASP A 55 3.71 -4.68 6.09
CA ASP A 55 4.63 -3.74 5.43
C ASP A 55 5.48 -2.88 6.39
N GLY A 56 5.73 -3.38 7.61
CA GLY A 56 6.44 -2.69 8.70
C GLY A 56 5.69 -1.51 9.34
N ARG A 57 4.77 -0.89 8.62
CA ARG A 57 4.18 0.42 8.98
C ARG A 57 2.71 0.38 9.40
N GLN A 58 2.07 -0.78 9.34
CA GLN A 58 0.68 -0.96 9.79
C GLN A 58 0.47 -2.29 10.52
N ARG A 59 -0.66 -2.36 11.24
CA ARG A 59 -1.17 -3.57 11.86
C ARG A 59 -2.51 -3.94 11.26
N ARG A 60 -2.75 -5.24 11.11
CA ARG A 60 -4.07 -5.80 10.79
C ARG A 60 -4.54 -6.74 11.88
N LEU A 61 -5.84 -6.75 12.13
CA LEU A 61 -6.48 -7.67 13.06
C LEU A 61 -6.95 -8.91 12.31
N VAL A 62 -6.57 -10.10 12.76
CA VAL A 62 -6.90 -11.38 12.12
C VAL A 62 -7.65 -12.27 13.08
N LEU A 63 -8.72 -12.92 12.62
CA LEU A 63 -9.47 -13.89 13.43
C LEU A 63 -8.66 -15.18 13.64
N THR A 64 -8.50 -15.60 14.90
CA THR A 64 -7.82 -16.87 15.25
C THR A 64 -8.79 -17.99 15.61
N SER A 65 -10.03 -17.64 15.99
CA SER A 65 -11.11 -18.62 16.19
C SER A 65 -11.47 -19.29 14.87
N ASP A 66 -11.82 -20.58 14.91
CA ASP A 66 -12.13 -21.36 13.71
C ASP A 66 -13.29 -20.74 12.89
N PHE A 67 -14.30 -20.21 13.57
CA PHE A 67 -15.44 -19.55 12.95
C PHE A 67 -16.10 -18.56 13.93
N MET A 68 -16.52 -17.40 13.42
CA MET A 68 -17.28 -16.40 14.17
C MET A 68 -18.54 -16.02 13.38
N PRO A 69 -19.74 -16.45 13.81
CA PRO A 69 -20.97 -16.08 13.14
C PRO A 69 -21.27 -14.58 13.25
N LYS A 70 -22.06 -14.06 12.31
CA LYS A 70 -22.67 -12.73 12.43
C LYS A 70 -23.41 -12.55 13.76
N ASP A 71 -23.28 -11.38 14.38
CA ASP A 71 -23.98 -10.94 15.60
C ASP A 71 -23.80 -11.90 16.80
N SER A 72 -22.66 -12.59 16.86
CA SER A 72 -22.43 -13.66 17.85
C SER A 72 -21.64 -13.24 19.09
N HIS A 73 -20.81 -12.20 18.99
CA HIS A 73 -19.91 -11.76 20.05
C HIS A 73 -19.84 -10.22 20.09
N VAL A 74 -19.69 -9.64 21.28
CA VAL A 74 -19.29 -8.24 21.47
C VAL A 74 -18.00 -8.17 22.28
N PHE A 75 -17.04 -7.37 21.84
CA PHE A 75 -15.74 -7.17 22.47
C PHE A 75 -15.62 -5.73 22.98
N LEU A 76 -14.94 -5.56 24.11
CA LEU A 76 -14.54 -4.25 24.61
C LEU A 76 -13.17 -3.89 24.04
N VAL A 77 -13.05 -2.64 23.63
CA VAL A 77 -11.84 -2.02 23.10
C VAL A 77 -11.61 -0.76 23.93
N ASP A 78 -10.44 -0.65 24.54
CA ASP A 78 -10.12 0.48 25.42
C ASP A 78 -9.72 1.72 24.60
N HIS A 79 -9.83 2.90 25.21
CA HIS A 79 -9.36 4.16 24.64
C HIS A 79 -7.97 4.47 25.20
N ALA A 80 -6.94 3.90 24.58
CA ALA A 80 -5.53 4.02 25.01
C ALA A 80 -5.05 5.47 25.14
N TRP A 81 -5.64 6.40 24.38
CA TRP A 81 -5.42 7.83 24.53
C TRP A 81 -6.69 8.61 24.19
N THR A 82 -7.13 9.50 25.09
CA THR A 82 -8.30 10.37 24.90
C THR A 82 -7.93 11.82 25.18
N PHE A 83 -8.28 12.74 24.29
CA PHE A 83 -7.82 14.12 24.37
C PHE A 83 -8.73 15.13 23.64
N ARG A 84 -8.53 16.42 23.94
CA ARG A 84 -8.95 17.52 23.07
C ARG A 84 -7.80 17.87 22.16
N LEU A 85 -8.08 18.23 20.91
CA LEU A 85 -7.04 18.44 19.90
C LEU A 85 -6.00 19.50 20.34
N SER A 86 -6.42 20.54 21.06
CA SER A 86 -5.54 21.56 21.64
C SER A 86 -4.52 21.01 22.63
N ASP A 87 -4.85 19.92 23.31
CA ASP A 87 -4.11 19.39 24.44
C ASP A 87 -3.21 18.22 24.00
N ALA A 88 -3.40 17.70 22.78
CA ALA A 88 -2.74 16.49 22.27
C ALA A 88 -1.22 16.57 22.44
N TYR A 89 -0.64 17.66 21.95
CA TYR A 89 0.82 17.85 21.96
C TYR A 89 1.38 18.05 23.37
N GLN A 90 0.64 18.75 24.23
CA GLN A 90 1.03 18.93 25.62
C GLN A 90 1.00 17.59 26.37
N GLN A 91 -0.03 16.77 26.15
CA GLN A 91 -0.13 15.45 26.77
C GLN A 91 1.01 14.53 26.36
N LEU A 92 1.40 14.49 25.08
CA LEU A 92 2.53 13.69 24.60
C LEU A 92 3.85 14.05 25.29
N ARG A 93 4.01 15.32 25.73
CA ARG A 93 5.21 15.79 26.44
C ARG A 93 5.16 15.57 27.95
N GLU A 94 4.00 15.73 28.56
CA GLU A 94 3.85 15.78 30.02
C GLU A 94 3.39 14.45 30.63
N VAL A 95 2.64 13.63 29.89
CA VAL A 95 2.12 12.34 30.39
C VAL A 95 3.18 11.26 30.19
N GLN A 96 3.77 10.82 31.30
CA GLN A 96 4.83 9.82 31.29
C GLN A 96 4.42 8.53 30.54
N GLY A 97 5.26 8.10 29.60
CA GLY A 97 5.07 6.87 28.85
C GLY A 97 4.02 6.95 27.74
N LEU A 98 3.31 8.07 27.57
CA LEU A 98 2.25 8.17 26.56
C LEU A 98 2.85 8.17 25.15
N ALA A 99 3.90 8.96 24.91
CA ALA A 99 4.53 9.05 23.61
C ALA A 99 5.09 7.69 23.16
N GLU A 100 5.79 6.98 24.05
CA GLU A 100 6.35 5.66 23.76
C GLU A 100 5.27 4.63 23.45
N ARG A 101 4.15 4.65 24.20
CA ARG A 101 3.01 3.76 23.90
C ARG A 101 2.35 4.10 22.56
N MET A 102 2.16 5.38 22.25
CA MET A 102 1.56 5.79 20.97
C MET A 102 2.48 5.49 19.79
N ALA A 103 3.80 5.68 19.94
CA ALA A 103 4.79 5.32 18.94
C ALA A 103 4.77 3.81 18.64
N ALA A 104 4.81 2.99 19.68
CA ALA A 104 4.73 1.54 19.55
C ALA A 104 3.40 1.10 18.93
N LEU A 105 2.27 1.72 19.31
CA LEU A 105 0.95 1.42 18.75
C LEU A 105 0.88 1.78 17.25
N MET A 106 1.45 2.93 16.87
CA MET A 106 1.41 3.49 15.52
C MET A 106 2.55 3.00 14.61
N CYS A 107 3.37 2.05 15.08
CA CYS A 107 4.50 1.46 14.33
C CYS A 107 5.56 2.50 13.92
N LEU A 108 5.98 3.35 14.85
CA LEU A 108 6.98 4.41 14.63
C LEU A 108 8.41 4.02 15.07
N ASP A 109 8.63 2.75 15.41
CA ASP A 109 9.85 2.26 16.07
C ASP A 109 11.05 2.02 15.10
N ASP A 110 10.84 2.16 13.79
CA ASP A 110 11.78 1.70 12.74
C ASP A 110 12.95 2.65 12.39
N ILE A 111 13.22 3.70 13.18
CA ILE A 111 14.44 4.53 12.94
C ILE A 111 15.60 4.19 13.86
N ASP A 112 15.36 3.67 15.07
CA ASP A 112 16.45 3.38 16.01
C ASP A 112 17.00 1.95 15.89
N SER A 113 16.46 1.14 14.96
CA SER A 113 16.82 -0.28 14.77
C SER A 113 17.67 -0.56 13.53
N ASN A 114 17.93 0.43 12.68
CA ASN A 114 19.15 0.42 11.89
C ASN A 114 20.27 0.77 12.86
N SER A 115 20.77 -0.24 13.55
CA SER A 115 22.07 -0.17 14.18
C SER A 115 23.05 0.24 13.08
N ASP A 116 23.41 1.52 13.06
CA ASP A 116 24.66 1.98 12.49
C ASP A 116 25.73 0.97 12.89
N PRO A 117 26.43 0.32 11.95
CA PRO A 117 27.70 -0.28 12.29
C PRO A 117 28.63 0.89 12.64
N GLU A 118 28.67 1.23 13.92
CA GLU A 118 29.59 2.16 14.59
C GLU A 118 30.30 3.10 13.61
N GLU A 119 29.70 4.27 13.32
CA GLU A 119 30.48 5.42 12.87
C GLU A 119 31.44 5.81 13.99
N THR A 120 32.61 5.18 14.01
CA THR A 120 33.78 5.75 14.64
C THR A 120 34.11 7.02 13.88
N ASN A 121 33.68 8.15 14.43
CA ASN A 121 34.15 9.49 14.12
C ASN A 121 35.69 9.53 14.19
N GLU A 122 36.34 9.33 13.06
CA GLU A 122 37.70 9.79 12.82
C GLU A 122 37.68 10.74 11.62
N SER A 123 37.81 12.03 11.93
CA SER A 123 38.17 13.07 10.98
C SER A 123 39.57 12.80 10.42
N VAL A 124 39.69 12.09 9.29
CA VAL A 124 40.98 11.84 8.62
C VAL A 124 40.84 11.75 7.09
N ASP A 125 41.60 12.60 6.39
CA ASP A 125 42.05 12.62 4.99
C ASP A 125 41.24 11.86 3.90
N GLY A 126 40.64 12.63 2.98
CA GLY A 126 39.83 12.19 1.84
C GLY A 126 40.54 11.44 0.70
N VAL A 127 41.63 10.72 0.97
CA VAL A 127 42.38 9.94 -0.04
C VAL A 127 42.33 8.43 0.23
N SER A 128 42.04 8.00 1.47
CA SER A 128 42.04 6.58 1.86
C SER A 128 40.73 5.83 1.57
N HIS A 129 39.59 6.53 1.44
CA HIS A 129 38.28 5.88 1.27
C HIS A 129 38.03 5.41 -0.18
N ARG A 130 38.51 6.17 -1.18
CA ARG A 130 38.33 5.84 -2.60
C ARG A 130 38.96 4.50 -2.97
N THR A 131 40.17 4.23 -2.45
CA THR A 131 40.88 2.96 -2.70
C THR A 131 40.21 1.77 -2.04
N GLY A 132 39.51 1.95 -0.90
CA GLY A 132 38.77 0.88 -0.24
C GLY A 132 37.51 0.47 -1.00
N THR A 133 36.76 1.45 -1.54
CA THR A 133 35.57 1.21 -2.36
C THR A 133 35.94 0.53 -3.69
N GLU A 134 36.94 1.06 -4.41
CA GLU A 134 37.42 0.46 -5.67
C GLU A 134 37.85 -1.00 -5.49
N LEU A 135 38.55 -1.33 -4.39
CA LEU A 135 38.97 -2.70 -4.10
C LEU A 135 37.77 -3.62 -3.83
N ARG A 136 36.78 -3.18 -3.05
CA ARG A 136 35.57 -3.97 -2.75
C ARG A 136 34.75 -4.26 -4.01
N VAL A 137 34.56 -3.24 -4.85
CA VAL A 137 33.81 -3.41 -6.11
C VAL A 137 34.59 -4.31 -7.05
N ALA A 138 35.91 -4.12 -7.20
CA ALA A 138 36.74 -4.97 -8.02
C ALA A 138 36.70 -6.45 -7.58
N GLU A 139 36.77 -6.73 -6.28
CA GLU A 139 36.62 -8.07 -5.71
C GLU A 139 35.26 -8.71 -6.04
N LEU A 140 34.17 -7.95 -5.91
CA LEU A 140 32.83 -8.43 -6.25
C LEU A 140 32.71 -8.76 -7.74
N VAL A 141 33.23 -7.88 -8.61
CA VAL A 141 33.20 -8.14 -10.05
C VAL A 141 34.05 -9.38 -10.42
N GLU A 142 35.21 -9.57 -9.79
CA GLU A 142 36.02 -10.79 -9.99
C GLU A 142 35.31 -12.05 -9.47
N ASN A 143 34.57 -11.96 -8.36
CA ASN A 143 33.78 -13.07 -7.85
C ASN A 143 32.65 -13.47 -8.80
N GLU A 144 31.95 -12.50 -9.41
CA GLU A 144 30.93 -12.77 -10.43
C GLU A 144 31.52 -13.45 -11.68
N ILE A 145 32.71 -13.02 -12.11
CA ILE A 145 33.44 -13.66 -13.21
C ILE A 145 33.80 -15.12 -12.87
N ASN A 146 34.29 -15.37 -11.66
CA ASN A 146 34.67 -16.71 -11.23
C ASN A 146 33.45 -17.63 -11.14
N THR A 147 32.35 -17.12 -10.59
CA THR A 147 31.07 -17.85 -10.47
C THR A 147 30.51 -18.21 -11.85
N ALA A 148 30.56 -17.31 -12.82
CA ALA A 148 30.13 -17.57 -14.20
C ALA A 148 30.99 -18.66 -14.90
N LYS A 149 32.29 -18.73 -14.59
CA LYS A 149 33.19 -19.78 -15.10
C LYS A 149 32.90 -21.16 -14.49
N GLU A 150 32.59 -21.21 -13.19
CA GLU A 150 32.30 -22.46 -12.47
C GLU A 150 30.97 -23.09 -12.91
N ASN A 151 29.96 -22.27 -13.23
CA ASN A 151 28.62 -22.72 -13.61
C ASN A 151 28.49 -23.21 -15.08
N GLY A 152 29.58 -23.30 -15.84
CA GLY A 152 29.61 -23.91 -17.18
C GLY A 152 28.83 -23.19 -18.29
N LYS A 153 28.34 -21.96 -18.06
CA LYS A 153 27.61 -21.13 -19.03
C LYS A 153 28.57 -20.29 -19.88
N ASP A 154 29.33 -20.87 -20.81
CA ASP A 154 30.29 -20.17 -21.70
C ASP A 154 31.27 -19.16 -21.03
N GLY A 155 31.32 -19.08 -19.69
CA GLY A 155 32.07 -18.13 -18.89
C GLY A 155 31.56 -16.67 -18.91
N ALA A 156 30.39 -16.36 -19.49
CA ALA A 156 29.92 -14.99 -19.67
C ALA A 156 28.92 -14.55 -18.59
N VAL A 157 29.23 -13.45 -17.89
CA VAL A 157 28.28 -12.75 -17.00
C VAL A 157 27.29 -11.97 -17.87
N LEU A 158 25.99 -12.27 -17.72
CA LEU A 158 24.91 -11.64 -18.47
C LEU A 158 24.02 -10.73 -17.61
N TRP A 159 24.16 -10.81 -16.29
CA TRP A 159 23.44 -9.99 -15.32
C TRP A 159 24.40 -9.58 -14.22
N LEU A 160 24.53 -8.29 -13.97
CA LEU A 160 25.44 -7.74 -12.98
C LEU A 160 24.69 -6.77 -12.06
N GLU A 161 24.85 -6.96 -10.75
CA GLU A 161 24.25 -6.14 -9.69
C GLU A 161 25.36 -5.52 -8.86
N LEU A 162 25.43 -4.19 -8.91
CA LEU A 162 26.40 -3.37 -8.18
C LEU A 162 25.63 -2.31 -7.41
N GLU A 163 24.89 -2.73 -6.40
CA GLU A 163 23.93 -1.90 -5.67
C GLU A 163 24.49 -1.45 -4.33
N GLU A 164 24.27 -0.19 -3.95
CA GLU A 164 24.66 0.37 -2.64
C GLU A 164 26.15 0.21 -2.31
N LEU A 165 27.02 0.32 -3.32
CA LEU A 165 28.47 0.12 -3.21
C LEU A 165 29.26 1.42 -3.14
N ASP A 166 28.60 2.57 -2.97
CA ASP A 166 29.23 3.90 -3.00
C ASP A 166 30.02 4.20 -4.30
N ILE A 167 29.62 3.62 -5.44
CA ILE A 167 30.29 3.85 -6.72
C ILE A 167 30.07 5.31 -7.16
N ASP A 168 31.15 6.07 -7.28
CA ASP A 168 31.18 7.41 -7.87
C ASP A 168 31.52 7.34 -9.38
N ASP A 169 31.44 8.47 -10.08
CA ASP A 169 31.66 8.55 -11.53
C ASP A 169 33.07 8.10 -11.96
N ASP A 170 34.10 8.41 -11.16
CA ASP A 170 35.48 7.98 -11.41
C ASP A 170 35.64 6.46 -11.24
N THR A 171 34.98 5.88 -10.23
CA THR A 171 34.97 4.43 -10.00
C THR A 171 34.24 3.71 -11.13
N LEU A 172 33.10 4.23 -11.60
CA LEU A 172 32.40 3.66 -12.74
C LEU A 172 33.29 3.60 -13.99
N LEU A 173 34.05 4.68 -14.26
CA LEU A 173 35.03 4.74 -15.35
C LEU A 173 36.17 3.73 -15.18
N SER A 174 36.70 3.58 -13.96
CA SER A 174 37.86 2.73 -13.69
C SER A 174 37.55 1.23 -13.82
N LEU A 175 36.29 0.83 -13.60
CA LEU A 175 35.85 -0.56 -13.68
C LEU A 175 35.81 -1.13 -15.12
N ASP A 176 35.71 -0.27 -16.14
CA ASP A 176 35.64 -0.62 -17.57
C ASP A 176 34.70 -1.81 -17.84
N LEU A 177 33.50 -1.75 -17.26
CA LEU A 177 32.56 -2.87 -17.21
C LEU A 177 32.15 -3.36 -18.61
N SER A 178 32.04 -2.46 -19.59
CA SER A 178 31.64 -2.80 -20.96
C SER A 178 32.65 -3.70 -21.69
N SER A 179 33.95 -3.49 -21.44
CA SER A 179 35.02 -4.32 -21.99
C SER A 179 35.09 -5.69 -21.31
N ARG A 180 34.75 -5.74 -20.02
CA ARG A 180 34.73 -6.98 -19.22
C ARG A 180 33.48 -7.83 -19.49
N PHE A 181 32.34 -7.19 -19.78
CA PHE A 181 31.04 -7.83 -19.98
C PHE A 181 30.33 -7.37 -21.26
N PRO A 182 30.89 -7.64 -22.45
CA PRO A 182 30.30 -7.17 -23.71
C PRO A 182 28.94 -7.81 -24.05
N GLY A 183 28.62 -8.94 -23.42
CA GLY A 183 27.35 -9.67 -23.60
C GLY A 183 26.27 -9.33 -22.58
N LEU A 184 26.48 -8.36 -21.69
CA LEU A 184 25.58 -8.07 -20.58
C LEU A 184 24.17 -7.72 -21.06
N LEU A 185 23.17 -8.37 -20.45
CA LEU A 185 21.74 -8.15 -20.71
C LEU A 185 21.09 -7.30 -19.61
N ALA A 186 21.56 -7.39 -18.38
CA ALA A 186 21.00 -6.67 -17.24
C ALA A 186 22.11 -6.06 -16.38
N LEU A 187 21.97 -4.77 -16.06
CA LEU A 187 22.90 -4.03 -15.20
C LEU A 187 22.10 -3.25 -14.15
N SER A 188 22.39 -3.50 -12.88
CA SER A 188 21.91 -2.67 -11.77
C SER A 188 23.08 -1.92 -11.14
N LEU A 189 22.92 -0.60 -11.03
CA LEU A 189 23.78 0.34 -10.32
C LEU A 189 22.95 1.15 -9.31
N CYS A 190 21.87 0.57 -8.79
CA CYS A 190 20.94 1.24 -7.88
C CYS A 190 21.63 1.67 -6.58
N GLY A 191 21.27 2.85 -6.05
CA GLY A 191 21.73 3.30 -4.73
C GLY A 191 23.21 3.68 -4.64
N ASN A 192 23.83 4.12 -5.73
CA ASN A 192 25.24 4.56 -5.74
C ASN A 192 25.35 6.10 -5.73
N LYS A 193 26.57 6.61 -5.92
CA LYS A 193 26.92 8.05 -5.85
C LYS A 193 27.21 8.63 -7.24
N LEU A 194 26.48 8.17 -8.26
CA LEU A 194 26.64 8.64 -9.63
C LEU A 194 25.98 10.02 -9.81
N GLU A 195 26.72 11.00 -10.31
CA GLU A 195 26.28 12.41 -10.36
C GLU A 195 26.37 13.00 -11.77
N ASP A 196 27.45 12.72 -12.50
CA ASP A 196 27.69 13.28 -13.84
C ASP A 196 26.92 12.53 -14.94
N MET A 197 25.92 13.22 -15.50
CA MET A 197 25.04 12.71 -16.54
C MET A 197 25.78 12.27 -17.82
N GLU A 198 26.78 13.04 -18.26
CA GLU A 198 27.57 12.75 -19.44
C GLU A 198 28.45 11.51 -19.25
N ILE A 199 29.09 11.37 -18.08
CA ILE A 199 29.91 10.19 -17.76
C ILE A 199 29.02 8.94 -17.70
N VAL A 200 27.95 8.98 -16.90
CA VAL A 200 27.06 7.84 -16.69
C VAL A 200 26.45 7.39 -18.02
N SER A 201 25.90 8.31 -18.80
CA SER A 201 25.31 7.98 -20.11
C SER A 201 26.34 7.40 -21.08
N GLN A 202 27.57 7.92 -21.13
CA GLN A 202 28.62 7.38 -21.99
C GLN A 202 29.03 5.97 -21.61
N GLU A 203 29.13 5.65 -20.31
CA GLU A 203 29.52 4.32 -19.85
C GLU A 203 28.42 3.28 -20.07
N VAL A 204 27.18 3.58 -19.68
CA VAL A 204 26.07 2.61 -19.81
C VAL A 204 25.68 2.37 -21.27
N THR A 205 25.88 3.34 -22.16
CA THR A 205 25.53 3.17 -23.59
C THR A 205 26.54 2.34 -24.38
N LYS A 206 27.68 1.96 -23.77
CA LYS A 206 28.61 0.98 -24.37
C LYS A 206 28.04 -0.44 -24.40
N PHE A 207 27.03 -0.74 -23.59
CA PHE A 207 26.40 -2.06 -23.52
C PHE A 207 25.31 -2.25 -24.59
N GLY A 208 25.69 -2.55 -25.83
CA GLY A 208 24.73 -2.67 -26.95
C GLY A 208 23.70 -3.81 -26.84
N ASN A 209 23.90 -4.78 -25.95
CA ASN A 209 23.00 -5.92 -25.75
C ASN A 209 22.02 -5.74 -24.58
N LEU A 210 22.12 -4.65 -23.83
CA LEU A 210 21.37 -4.43 -22.62
C LEU A 210 19.86 -4.47 -22.89
N ARG A 211 19.12 -5.20 -22.05
CA ARG A 211 17.66 -5.30 -21.96
C ARG A 211 17.13 -4.57 -20.74
N ALA A 212 17.89 -4.53 -19.64
CA ALA A 212 17.50 -3.82 -18.44
C ALA A 212 18.64 -3.02 -17.82
N LEU A 213 18.33 -1.78 -17.41
CA LEU A 213 19.22 -0.89 -16.70
C LEU A 213 18.51 -0.28 -15.49
N TRP A 214 19.13 -0.37 -14.31
CA TRP A 214 18.65 0.29 -13.10
C TRP A 214 19.70 1.25 -12.57
N LEU A 215 19.36 2.54 -12.54
CA LEU A 215 20.12 3.65 -11.97
C LEU A 215 19.34 4.33 -10.82
N ASN A 216 18.21 3.75 -10.38
CA ASN A 216 17.39 4.29 -9.30
C ASN A 216 18.24 4.68 -8.09
N ASN A 217 17.82 5.72 -7.37
CA ASN A 217 18.48 6.17 -6.13
C ASN A 217 19.94 6.60 -6.33
N ASN A 218 20.24 7.24 -7.47
CA ASN A 218 21.51 7.92 -7.71
C ASN A 218 21.26 9.43 -7.90
N PRO A 219 22.18 10.32 -7.43
CA PRO A 219 22.05 11.76 -7.61
C PRO A 219 21.75 12.22 -9.04
N VAL A 220 22.34 11.57 -10.04
CA VAL A 220 22.11 11.87 -11.46
C VAL A 220 20.65 11.67 -11.89
N VAL A 221 19.95 10.71 -11.30
CA VAL A 221 18.52 10.45 -11.59
C VAL A 221 17.66 11.51 -10.90
N ASP A 222 17.95 11.85 -9.64
CA ASP A 222 17.18 12.86 -8.90
C ASP A 222 17.29 14.26 -9.53
N ASN A 223 18.44 14.57 -10.13
CA ASN A 223 18.72 15.88 -10.73
C ASN A 223 18.28 15.99 -12.20
N CYS A 224 18.38 14.91 -12.98
CA CYS A 224 18.29 14.93 -14.45
C CYS A 224 17.59 13.69 -15.06
N GLU A 225 16.57 13.12 -14.41
CA GLU A 225 15.91 11.87 -14.84
C GLU A 225 15.52 11.84 -16.32
N GLU A 226 14.78 12.86 -16.79
CA GLU A 226 14.23 12.90 -18.16
C GLU A 226 15.35 13.01 -19.21
N GLN A 227 16.32 13.91 -19.00
CA GLN A 227 17.42 14.12 -19.95
C GLN A 227 18.32 12.89 -20.05
N LEU A 228 18.62 12.27 -18.90
CA LEU A 228 19.41 11.04 -18.86
C LEU A 228 18.68 9.89 -19.58
N ALA A 229 17.38 9.72 -19.30
CA ALA A 229 16.56 8.71 -19.95
C ALA A 229 16.56 8.87 -21.47
N ASP A 230 16.33 10.09 -21.98
CA ASP A 230 16.33 10.38 -23.41
C ASP A 230 17.66 9.99 -24.08
N MET A 231 18.79 10.35 -23.46
CA MET A 231 20.12 10.01 -23.98
C MET A 231 20.37 8.51 -24.02
N VAL A 232 20.03 7.81 -22.93
CA VAL A 232 20.23 6.36 -22.81
C VAL A 232 19.35 5.62 -23.82
N LEU A 233 18.05 5.94 -23.89
CA LEU A 233 17.08 5.28 -24.75
C LEU A 233 17.36 5.53 -26.25
N GLN A 234 17.89 6.70 -26.61
CA GLN A 234 18.31 6.97 -27.99
C GLN A 234 19.48 6.07 -28.43
N ARG A 235 20.36 5.70 -27.50
CA ARG A 235 21.60 4.96 -27.79
C ARG A 235 21.47 3.45 -27.55
N LEU A 236 20.51 3.01 -26.74
CA LEU A 236 20.22 1.60 -26.44
C LEU A 236 18.83 1.19 -26.97
N PRO A 237 18.67 0.96 -28.28
CA PRO A 237 17.35 0.70 -28.88
C PRO A 237 16.71 -0.63 -28.44
N ASN A 238 17.51 -1.57 -27.93
CA ASN A 238 17.03 -2.88 -27.44
C ASN A 238 16.68 -2.86 -25.95
N LEU A 239 16.85 -1.74 -25.26
CA LEU A 239 16.55 -1.65 -23.84
C LEU A 239 15.03 -1.75 -23.64
N GLU A 240 14.61 -2.71 -22.83
CA GLU A 240 13.20 -3.00 -22.54
C GLU A 240 12.77 -2.45 -21.16
N ILE A 241 13.70 -2.39 -20.20
CA ILE A 241 13.50 -1.82 -18.87
C ILE A 241 14.54 -0.74 -18.58
N TYR A 242 14.08 0.43 -18.15
CA TYR A 242 14.91 1.51 -17.63
C TYR A 242 14.33 2.00 -16.30
N ASN A 243 15.11 1.95 -15.22
CA ASN A 243 14.71 2.38 -13.88
C ASN A 243 13.36 1.81 -13.41
N SER A 244 13.16 0.51 -13.63
CA SER A 244 11.91 -0.21 -13.32
C SER A 244 10.68 0.18 -14.14
N ARG A 245 10.84 1.05 -15.15
CA ARG A 245 9.81 1.39 -16.15
C ARG A 245 10.06 0.65 -17.46
N PHE A 246 8.99 0.33 -18.18
CA PHE A 246 9.06 -0.25 -19.51
C PHE A 246 9.33 0.85 -20.53
N THR A 247 10.22 0.57 -21.47
CA THR A 247 10.48 1.47 -22.60
C THR A 247 9.42 1.27 -23.69
N ALA A 248 9.37 2.13 -24.69
CA ALA A 248 8.51 1.92 -25.86
C ALA A 248 8.82 0.62 -26.64
N ASN A 249 10.02 0.04 -26.43
CA ASN A 249 10.50 -1.17 -27.08
C ASN A 249 10.43 -2.40 -26.18
N PHE A 250 9.75 -2.32 -25.02
CA PHE A 250 9.61 -3.49 -24.14
C PHE A 250 9.08 -4.69 -24.91
N GLY A 251 9.49 -5.89 -24.53
CA GLY A 251 9.15 -7.09 -25.24
C GLY A 251 9.16 -8.29 -24.32
N GLU A 252 9.59 -9.42 -24.87
CA GLU A 252 9.56 -10.69 -24.17
C GLU A 252 10.44 -10.68 -22.91
N TRP A 253 11.57 -9.98 -22.93
CA TRP A 253 12.48 -9.94 -21.80
C TRP A 253 11.85 -9.21 -20.60
N ALA A 254 11.25 -8.04 -20.83
CA ALA A 254 10.59 -7.28 -19.78
C ALA A 254 9.37 -8.02 -19.19
N LEU A 255 8.58 -8.67 -20.05
CA LEU A 255 7.44 -9.50 -19.60
C LEU A 255 7.92 -10.74 -18.83
N GLY A 256 8.96 -11.40 -19.32
CA GLY A 256 9.56 -12.57 -18.66
C GLY A 256 10.22 -12.22 -17.33
N PHE A 257 10.80 -11.03 -17.19
CA PHE A 257 11.27 -10.52 -15.91
C PHE A 257 10.13 -10.38 -14.90
N CYS A 258 9.03 -9.70 -15.29
CA CYS A 258 7.86 -9.55 -14.41
C CYS A 258 7.14 -10.87 -14.13
N GLY A 259 7.21 -11.83 -15.06
CA GLY A 259 6.66 -13.18 -14.92
C GLY A 259 7.57 -14.18 -14.20
N GLY A 260 8.75 -13.77 -13.72
CA GLY A 260 9.71 -14.63 -13.01
C GLY A 260 10.44 -15.65 -13.90
N VAL A 261 10.36 -15.51 -15.22
CA VAL A 261 11.08 -16.34 -16.20
C VAL A 261 12.55 -15.93 -16.28
N TYR A 262 12.79 -14.61 -16.30
CA TYR A 262 14.14 -14.04 -16.34
C TYR A 262 14.55 -13.50 -14.97
N VAL A 263 15.61 -14.08 -14.43
CA VAL A 263 16.22 -13.76 -13.14
C VAL A 263 17.74 -13.83 -13.27
N LYS A 264 18.51 -13.39 -12.28
CA LYS A 264 19.99 -13.45 -12.32
C LYS A 264 20.54 -14.84 -12.68
N ASP A 265 19.92 -15.90 -12.12
CA ASP A 265 20.30 -17.30 -12.41
C ASP A 265 19.83 -17.80 -13.79
N ASN A 266 18.89 -17.10 -14.43
CA ASN A 266 18.41 -17.37 -15.77
C ASN A 266 18.17 -16.07 -16.55
N PRO A 267 19.22 -15.35 -16.95
CA PRO A 267 19.12 -14.00 -17.50
C PRO A 267 18.62 -13.97 -18.96
N GLY A 268 18.31 -15.14 -19.54
CA GLY A 268 18.00 -15.32 -20.95
C GLY A 268 19.25 -15.67 -21.79
N ARG A 269 19.01 -16.13 -23.03
CA ARG A 269 20.08 -16.40 -24.03
C ARG A 269 19.65 -15.80 -25.37
N VAL A 270 20.62 -15.33 -26.16
CA VAL A 270 20.41 -14.79 -27.52
C VAL A 270 19.81 -15.83 -28.49
N HIS A 271 19.89 -17.13 -28.15
CA HIS A 271 19.22 -18.22 -28.87
C HIS A 271 18.39 -19.02 -27.86
N GLN A 272 17.08 -18.87 -27.93
CA GLN A 272 16.14 -19.40 -26.95
C GLN A 272 15.33 -20.59 -27.44
N VAL A 273 14.81 -21.29 -26.44
CA VAL A 273 13.75 -22.30 -26.48
C VAL A 273 12.50 -21.68 -27.12
N ASP A 274 11.72 -22.49 -27.86
CA ASP A 274 10.44 -22.04 -28.40
C ASP A 274 9.52 -21.55 -27.26
N ARG A 275 9.11 -20.27 -27.28
CA ARG A 275 8.07 -19.63 -26.43
C ARG A 275 8.34 -19.64 -24.91
N PRO A 276 9.29 -18.82 -24.42
CA PRO A 276 9.67 -18.82 -22.99
C PRO A 276 8.59 -18.29 -22.04
N LEU A 277 7.59 -17.56 -22.55
CA LEU A 277 6.49 -17.02 -21.75
C LEU A 277 5.28 -17.96 -21.64
N GLU A 278 5.32 -19.14 -22.27
CA GLU A 278 4.14 -20.03 -22.39
C GLU A 278 3.56 -20.44 -21.03
N SER A 279 4.42 -20.61 -20.01
CA SER A 279 4.03 -21.03 -18.66
C SER A 279 3.66 -19.88 -17.72
N VAL A 280 3.78 -18.62 -18.15
CA VAL A 280 3.49 -17.46 -17.30
C VAL A 280 1.98 -17.37 -17.06
N ALA A 281 1.56 -17.62 -15.83
CA ALA A 281 0.15 -17.60 -15.43
C ALA A 281 -0.25 -16.31 -14.70
N SER A 282 0.71 -15.57 -14.16
CA SER A 282 0.52 -14.36 -13.37
C SER A 282 1.52 -13.31 -13.83
N LEU A 283 1.04 -12.11 -14.13
CA LEU A 283 1.88 -11.01 -14.57
C LEU A 283 1.48 -9.71 -13.87
N ASP A 284 2.38 -9.19 -13.03
CA ASP A 284 2.22 -7.87 -12.43
C ASP A 284 2.98 -6.82 -13.24
N LEU A 285 2.23 -6.03 -14.01
CA LEU A 285 2.75 -4.92 -14.80
C LEU A 285 2.39 -3.56 -14.18
N SER A 286 2.02 -3.52 -12.90
CA SER A 286 1.61 -2.27 -12.27
C SER A 286 2.77 -1.26 -12.21
N ASN A 287 2.45 0.02 -12.41
CA ASN A 287 3.39 1.14 -12.31
C ASN A 287 4.65 0.99 -13.19
N ARG A 288 4.49 0.39 -14.38
CA ARG A 288 5.58 0.19 -15.35
C ARG A 288 5.68 1.30 -16.40
N CYS A 289 4.86 2.35 -16.31
CA CYS A 289 4.80 3.43 -17.30
C CYS A 289 4.48 2.93 -18.72
N ILE A 290 3.62 1.92 -18.83
CA ILE A 290 3.24 1.36 -20.13
C ILE A 290 2.25 2.31 -20.82
N HIS A 291 2.65 2.83 -21.98
CA HIS A 291 1.82 3.73 -22.81
C HIS A 291 0.97 2.96 -23.84
N SER A 292 1.44 1.78 -24.28
CA SER A 292 0.71 0.89 -25.21
C SER A 292 0.88 -0.55 -24.76
N LEU A 293 -0.23 -1.24 -24.52
CA LEU A 293 -0.24 -2.67 -24.24
C LEU A 293 -0.24 -3.51 -25.53
N ILE A 294 -0.66 -2.91 -26.66
CA ILE A 294 -0.60 -3.54 -27.97
C ILE A 294 0.88 -3.68 -28.36
N ASN A 295 1.42 -4.86 -28.11
CA ASN A 295 2.80 -5.23 -28.33
C ASN A 295 2.85 -6.67 -28.88
N LYS A 296 3.82 -6.95 -29.76
CA LYS A 296 3.97 -8.31 -30.33
C LYS A 296 4.21 -9.37 -29.24
N ALA A 297 4.96 -9.04 -28.20
CA ALA A 297 5.27 -9.94 -27.09
C ALA A 297 4.10 -10.14 -26.13
N PHE A 298 3.23 -9.13 -25.98
CA PHE A 298 2.02 -9.23 -25.17
C PHE A 298 0.85 -9.75 -26.02
N SER A 299 0.79 -11.06 -26.22
CA SER A 299 -0.29 -11.70 -26.98
C SER A 299 -0.65 -13.08 -26.42
N ALA A 300 -1.88 -13.53 -26.67
CA ALA A 300 -2.33 -14.86 -26.26
C ALA A 300 -1.54 -16.02 -26.92
N VAL A 301 -0.77 -15.75 -27.97
CA VAL A 301 0.12 -16.74 -28.60
C VAL A 301 1.38 -16.98 -27.76
N GLU A 302 1.95 -15.91 -27.20
CA GLU A 302 3.14 -15.98 -26.35
C GLU A 302 2.80 -16.27 -24.88
N LEU A 303 1.62 -15.84 -24.43
CA LEU A 303 1.13 -15.92 -23.05
C LEU A 303 -0.23 -16.68 -22.96
N PRO A 304 -0.34 -17.94 -23.45
CA PRO A 304 -1.61 -18.68 -23.46
C PRO A 304 -2.12 -19.04 -22.05
N SER A 305 -1.22 -19.13 -21.08
CA SER A 305 -1.54 -19.53 -19.70
C SER A 305 -1.89 -18.36 -18.78
N LEU A 306 -1.83 -17.12 -19.27
CA LEU A 306 -2.01 -15.92 -18.44
C LEU A 306 -3.42 -15.88 -17.86
N SER A 307 -3.50 -16.00 -16.53
CA SER A 307 -4.75 -16.05 -15.77
C SER A 307 -4.96 -14.85 -14.85
N TYR A 308 -3.88 -14.21 -14.42
CA TYR A 308 -3.89 -13.01 -13.59
C TYR A 308 -3.05 -11.92 -14.26
N LEU A 309 -3.60 -10.71 -14.33
CA LEU A 309 -2.92 -9.55 -14.88
C LEU A 309 -3.18 -8.31 -14.03
N ASN A 310 -2.11 -7.60 -13.67
CA ASN A 310 -2.19 -6.28 -13.04
C ASN A 310 -1.68 -5.19 -13.99
N LEU A 311 -2.52 -4.20 -14.29
CA LEU A 311 -2.21 -3.05 -15.16
C LEU A 311 -2.30 -1.71 -14.43
N ARG A 312 -2.54 -1.68 -13.12
CA ARG A 312 -2.72 -0.44 -12.34
C ARG A 312 -1.55 0.52 -12.44
N GLY A 313 -1.82 1.82 -12.42
CA GLY A 313 -0.81 2.87 -12.43
C GLY A 313 -0.06 3.02 -13.75
N ASN A 314 -0.59 2.47 -14.85
CA ASN A 314 -0.04 2.69 -16.19
C ASN A 314 -0.86 3.72 -16.97
N PRO A 315 -0.21 4.62 -17.72
CA PRO A 315 -0.90 5.61 -18.56
C PRO A 315 -1.82 5.01 -19.63
N LEU A 316 -1.34 4.02 -20.40
CA LEU A 316 -2.06 3.29 -21.47
C LEU A 316 -2.83 4.18 -22.48
N GLU A 317 -2.38 5.41 -22.67
CA GLU A 317 -3.07 6.45 -23.43
C GLU A 317 -2.94 6.32 -24.96
N LEU A 318 -2.01 5.49 -25.44
CA LEU A 318 -1.81 5.27 -26.88
C LEU A 318 -2.77 4.22 -27.47
N ASN A 319 -3.57 3.56 -26.65
CA ASN A 319 -4.60 2.62 -27.08
C ASN A 319 -5.96 3.12 -26.58
N SER A 320 -7.02 3.00 -27.39
CA SER A 320 -8.35 3.29 -26.85
C SER A 320 -8.75 2.20 -25.85
N GLY A 321 -9.62 2.52 -24.88
CA GLY A 321 -10.13 1.52 -23.94
C GLY A 321 -10.78 0.32 -24.65
N GLY A 322 -11.46 0.55 -25.79
CA GLY A 322 -11.99 -0.52 -26.63
C GLY A 322 -10.92 -1.43 -27.22
N ASP A 323 -9.81 -0.87 -27.70
CA ASP A 323 -8.69 -1.66 -28.24
C ASP A 323 -8.04 -2.51 -27.14
N LEU A 324 -7.85 -1.94 -25.94
CA LEU A 324 -7.32 -2.65 -24.78
C LEU A 324 -8.22 -3.82 -24.38
N LEU A 325 -9.53 -3.59 -24.30
CA LEU A 325 -10.50 -4.63 -23.97
C LEU A 325 -10.51 -5.76 -25.02
N GLU A 326 -10.41 -5.43 -26.31
CA GLU A 326 -10.33 -6.45 -27.38
C GLU A 326 -9.04 -7.27 -27.30
N VAL A 327 -7.91 -6.66 -26.94
CA VAL A 327 -6.65 -7.39 -26.68
C VAL A 327 -6.84 -8.36 -25.51
N LEU A 328 -7.39 -7.90 -24.38
CA LEU A 328 -7.57 -8.71 -23.17
C LEU A 328 -8.56 -9.86 -23.39
N LYS A 329 -9.62 -9.63 -24.16
CA LYS A 329 -10.59 -10.65 -24.57
C LYS A 329 -9.96 -11.78 -25.37
N GLY A 330 -8.82 -11.53 -26.02
CA GLY A 330 -8.06 -12.53 -26.74
C GLY A 330 -7.36 -13.57 -25.85
N PHE A 331 -7.20 -13.32 -24.55
CA PHE A 331 -6.52 -14.23 -23.62
C PHE A 331 -7.50 -15.28 -23.06
N PRO A 332 -7.35 -16.56 -23.42
CA PRO A 332 -8.35 -17.58 -23.12
C PRO A 332 -8.40 -17.97 -21.64
N SER A 333 -7.31 -17.74 -20.90
CA SER A 333 -7.15 -18.17 -19.51
C SER A 333 -7.33 -17.01 -18.52
N LEU A 334 -7.54 -15.77 -18.98
CA LEU A 334 -7.58 -14.59 -18.12
C LEU A 334 -8.83 -14.63 -17.23
N GLN A 335 -8.63 -14.70 -15.92
CA GLN A 335 -9.68 -14.87 -14.91
C GLN A 335 -9.70 -13.73 -13.89
N SER A 336 -8.55 -13.12 -13.62
CA SER A 336 -8.40 -12.02 -12.68
C SER A 336 -7.69 -10.84 -13.31
N LEU A 337 -8.27 -9.66 -13.15
CA LEU A 337 -7.74 -8.41 -13.70
C LEU A 337 -7.68 -7.33 -12.63
N GLU A 338 -6.55 -6.64 -12.53
CA GLU A 338 -6.41 -5.45 -11.70
C GLU A 338 -6.14 -4.20 -12.56
N VAL A 339 -6.98 -3.19 -12.43
CA VAL A 339 -6.98 -1.97 -13.23
C VAL A 339 -7.44 -0.76 -12.41
N ASP A 340 -7.09 0.44 -12.88
CA ASP A 340 -7.64 1.68 -12.34
C ASP A 340 -9.06 1.89 -12.87
N ILE A 341 -9.98 2.27 -11.97
CA ILE A 341 -11.38 2.55 -12.29
C ILE A 341 -11.80 3.83 -11.55
N PRO A 342 -12.17 4.92 -12.24
CA PRO A 342 -12.08 5.10 -13.69
C PRO A 342 -10.62 5.11 -14.16
N GLY A 343 -10.39 4.58 -15.37
CA GLY A 343 -9.04 4.49 -15.93
C GLY A 343 -9.03 4.11 -17.41
N PRO A 344 -7.86 3.77 -17.97
CA PRO A 344 -7.69 3.55 -19.41
C PRO A 344 -8.59 2.47 -20.00
N LEU A 345 -9.02 1.49 -19.21
CA LEU A 345 -9.90 0.41 -19.67
C LEU A 345 -11.39 0.76 -19.58
N GLY A 346 -11.78 1.79 -18.84
CA GLY A 346 -13.18 2.18 -18.70
C GLY A 346 -13.48 3.00 -17.43
N GLU A 347 -14.66 3.60 -17.44
CA GLU A 347 -15.12 4.48 -16.35
C GLU A 347 -15.69 3.68 -15.16
N THR A 348 -16.23 2.48 -15.41
CA THR A 348 -16.89 1.69 -14.38
C THR A 348 -16.53 0.21 -14.46
N ALA A 349 -16.53 -0.45 -13.31
CA ALA A 349 -16.32 -1.88 -13.19
C ALA A 349 -17.34 -2.71 -13.98
N ILE A 350 -18.60 -2.27 -14.00
CA ILE A 350 -19.68 -2.94 -14.74
C ILE A 350 -19.37 -2.93 -16.24
N GLN A 351 -18.99 -1.79 -16.81
CA GLN A 351 -18.64 -1.67 -18.23
C GLN A 351 -17.49 -2.61 -18.63
N ILE A 352 -16.47 -2.71 -17.77
CA ILE A 352 -15.32 -3.59 -17.99
C ILE A 352 -15.76 -5.06 -17.96
N LEU A 353 -16.55 -5.46 -16.95
CA LEU A 353 -17.06 -6.83 -16.82
C LEU A 353 -18.03 -7.23 -17.93
N GLU A 354 -18.85 -6.30 -18.42
CA GLU A 354 -19.71 -6.54 -19.60
C GLU A 354 -18.89 -6.80 -20.87
N SER A 355 -17.73 -6.17 -20.98
CA SER A 355 -16.81 -6.34 -22.11
C SER A 355 -15.93 -7.59 -21.99
N LEU A 356 -15.65 -8.02 -20.75
CA LEU A 356 -14.83 -9.18 -20.39
C LEU A 356 -15.61 -10.16 -19.49
N PRO A 357 -16.64 -10.85 -20.03
CA PRO A 357 -17.56 -11.67 -19.23
C PRO A 357 -16.94 -12.93 -18.62
N GLU A 358 -15.76 -13.34 -19.10
CA GLU A 358 -15.04 -14.51 -18.60
C GLU A 358 -14.21 -14.23 -17.33
N LEU A 359 -14.12 -12.96 -16.90
CA LEU A 359 -13.45 -12.60 -15.66
C LEU A 359 -14.25 -13.10 -14.45
N SER A 360 -13.56 -13.83 -13.57
CA SER A 360 -14.09 -14.24 -12.27
C SER A 360 -13.89 -13.15 -11.20
N GLU A 361 -12.82 -12.36 -11.34
CA GLU A 361 -12.42 -11.35 -10.37
C GLU A 361 -11.93 -10.07 -11.06
N LEU A 362 -12.37 -8.93 -10.54
CA LEU A 362 -11.89 -7.60 -10.95
C LEU A 362 -11.45 -6.86 -9.70
N ASN A 363 -10.21 -6.37 -9.70
CA ASN A 363 -9.61 -5.62 -8.61
C ASN A 363 -9.60 -6.36 -7.25
N GLY A 364 -9.63 -7.69 -7.20
CA GLY A 364 -9.73 -8.42 -5.94
C GLY A 364 -11.15 -8.68 -5.45
N VAL A 365 -12.18 -8.29 -6.23
CA VAL A 365 -13.59 -8.52 -5.90
C VAL A 365 -14.24 -9.41 -6.95
N ASN A 366 -15.05 -10.35 -6.49
CA ASN A 366 -15.75 -11.29 -7.37
C ASN A 366 -16.68 -10.58 -8.36
N ALA A 367 -16.57 -10.92 -9.64
CA ALA A 367 -17.33 -10.33 -10.74
C ALA A 367 -18.85 -10.40 -10.54
N SER A 368 -19.39 -11.54 -10.07
CA SER A 368 -20.83 -11.68 -9.85
C SER A 368 -21.32 -10.75 -8.75
N LYS A 369 -20.53 -10.58 -7.68
CA LYS A 369 -20.85 -9.66 -6.58
C LYS A 369 -20.90 -8.21 -7.04
N ILE A 370 -19.97 -7.79 -7.91
CA ILE A 370 -19.95 -6.43 -8.47
C ILE A 370 -21.23 -6.18 -9.29
N LEU A 371 -21.59 -7.12 -10.16
CA LEU A 371 -22.79 -7.05 -10.99
C LEU A 371 -24.09 -7.06 -10.16
N GLU A 372 -24.15 -7.86 -9.09
CA GLU A 372 -25.30 -7.91 -8.17
C GLU A 372 -25.46 -6.62 -7.36
N THR A 373 -24.36 -6.06 -6.87
CA THR A 373 -24.38 -4.85 -6.02
C THR A 373 -24.47 -3.55 -6.82
N GLY A 374 -24.19 -3.58 -8.12
CA GLY A 374 -24.18 -2.40 -8.97
C GLY A 374 -23.04 -1.42 -8.64
N LYS A 375 -21.96 -1.90 -8.00
CA LYS A 375 -20.81 -1.04 -7.64
C LYS A 375 -20.05 -0.63 -8.90
N HIS A 376 -19.97 0.68 -9.15
CA HIS A 376 -19.28 1.24 -10.32
C HIS A 376 -17.77 1.36 -10.15
N VAL A 377 -17.28 1.50 -8.92
CA VAL A 377 -15.85 1.57 -8.57
C VAL A 377 -15.57 0.51 -7.51
N ILE A 378 -14.43 -0.18 -7.64
CA ILE A 378 -14.02 -1.24 -6.73
C ILE A 378 -12.80 -0.73 -5.96
N ASP A 379 -13.04 -0.33 -4.72
CA ASP A 379 -12.11 0.42 -3.86
C ASP A 379 -11.15 -0.48 -3.05
N SER A 380 -11.08 -1.76 -3.40
CA SER A 380 -10.48 -2.84 -2.59
C SER A 380 -8.97 -2.71 -2.32
N MET A 381 -8.29 -1.71 -2.85
CA MET A 381 -6.84 -1.53 -2.69
C MET A 381 -6.43 -0.05 -2.61
N LEU A 382 -7.26 0.81 -2.02
CA LEU A 382 -6.81 2.17 -1.72
C LEU A 382 -5.54 2.13 -0.87
N ARG A 383 -4.44 2.64 -1.41
CA ARG A 383 -3.17 2.70 -0.68
C ARG A 383 -3.34 3.66 0.51
N PRO A 384 -3.04 3.26 1.74
CA PRO A 384 -3.13 4.15 2.89
C PRO A 384 -2.11 5.29 2.74
N ARG A 385 -2.51 6.49 3.17
CA ARG A 385 -1.63 7.63 3.38
C ARG A 385 -0.89 7.41 4.69
N LEU A 386 0.22 6.70 4.60
CA LEU A 386 1.11 6.55 5.74
C LEU A 386 1.90 7.85 5.95
N PRO A 387 2.07 8.31 7.19
CA PRO A 387 2.94 9.44 7.47
C PRO A 387 4.38 9.08 7.04
N GLU A 388 5.07 10.05 6.47
CA GLU A 388 6.52 10.03 6.28
C GLU A 388 7.14 10.88 7.38
N TRP A 389 8.31 10.49 7.84
CA TRP A 389 9.03 11.23 8.87
C TRP A 389 10.53 11.12 8.65
N THR A 390 11.25 12.17 9.04
CA THR A 390 12.71 12.21 8.97
C THR A 390 13.36 11.93 10.32
N ALA A 391 14.67 11.68 10.33
CA ALA A 391 15.42 11.42 11.56
C ALA A 391 15.39 12.62 12.53
N GLU A 392 15.23 13.84 12.02
CA GLU A 392 15.24 15.08 12.79
C GLU A 392 13.92 15.38 13.52
N GLU A 393 12.81 14.75 13.11
CA GLU A 393 11.51 14.96 13.75
C GLU A 393 11.46 14.37 15.16
N THR A 394 10.90 15.12 16.12
CA THR A 394 10.72 14.61 17.49
C THR A 394 9.67 13.51 17.52
N LEU A 395 9.76 12.58 18.48
CA LEU A 395 8.78 11.50 18.63
C LEU A 395 7.33 12.02 18.71
N ALA A 396 7.12 13.15 19.38
CA ALA A 396 5.82 13.78 19.47
C ALA A 396 5.31 14.27 18.11
N ASP A 397 6.18 14.86 17.28
CA ASP A 397 5.79 15.32 15.93
C ASP A 397 5.45 14.13 15.02
N ARG A 398 6.25 13.05 15.08
CA ARG A 398 5.96 11.80 14.36
C ARG A 398 4.59 11.22 14.75
N ILE A 399 4.26 11.21 16.05
CA ILE A 399 2.95 10.75 16.54
C ILE A 399 1.82 11.66 16.06
N ILE A 400 1.98 12.99 16.11
CA ILE A 400 0.96 13.93 15.62
C ILE A 400 0.71 13.78 14.11
N ASN A 401 1.75 13.49 13.33
CA ASN A 401 1.62 13.22 11.91
C ASN A 401 0.92 11.88 11.66
N ALA A 402 1.21 10.86 12.47
CA ALA A 402 0.65 9.52 12.32
C ALA A 402 -0.76 9.33 12.85
N MET A 403 -1.15 10.07 13.90
CA MET A 403 -2.37 9.80 14.66
C MET A 403 -3.63 9.82 13.79
N TRP A 404 -3.69 10.62 12.72
CA TRP A 404 -4.88 10.79 11.88
C TRP A 404 -5.42 9.48 11.29
N LEU A 405 -4.55 8.49 11.10
CA LEU A 405 -4.95 7.16 10.65
C LEU A 405 -5.72 6.34 11.72
N TYR A 406 -5.48 6.65 12.99
CA TYR A 406 -5.96 5.90 14.15
C TYR A 406 -7.09 6.61 14.90
N LEU A 407 -7.23 7.93 14.69
CA LEU A 407 -8.16 8.74 15.44
C LEU A 407 -9.62 8.45 15.10
N MET A 408 -10.42 8.42 16.17
CA MET A 408 -11.85 8.58 16.12
C MET A 408 -12.27 9.74 17.01
N ALA A 409 -13.52 10.16 16.90
CA ALA A 409 -14.07 11.22 17.73
C ALA A 409 -15.51 10.96 18.12
N TYR A 410 -15.90 11.48 19.28
CA TYR A 410 -17.29 11.62 19.69
C TYR A 410 -17.50 13.02 20.29
N ARG A 411 -18.77 13.42 20.41
CA ARG A 411 -19.16 14.60 21.17
C ARG A 411 -19.97 14.18 22.36
N LEU A 412 -19.68 14.77 23.51
CA LEU A 412 -20.50 14.60 24.70
C LEU A 412 -21.75 15.45 24.56
N ALA A 413 -22.88 14.93 25.01
CA ALA A 413 -24.13 15.66 25.07
C ALA A 413 -24.84 15.29 26.37
N ASP A 414 -25.43 16.29 27.02
CA ASP A 414 -26.43 16.07 28.06
C ASP A 414 -27.84 16.36 27.51
N GLU A 415 -28.86 16.36 28.38
CA GLU A 415 -30.25 16.58 27.97
C GLU A 415 -30.50 17.99 27.40
N GLU A 416 -29.63 18.97 27.66
CA GLU A 416 -29.81 20.38 27.32
C GLU A 416 -28.84 20.88 26.24
N LYS A 417 -27.60 20.35 26.20
CA LYS A 417 -26.53 20.87 25.35
C LYS A 417 -25.62 19.76 24.80
N ILE A 418 -25.23 19.93 23.54
CA ILE A 418 -24.13 19.19 22.90
C ILE A 418 -22.84 19.99 23.11
N ASP A 419 -21.78 19.32 23.55
CA ASP A 419 -20.44 19.90 23.60
C ASP A 419 -20.00 20.35 22.20
N GLU A 420 -19.62 21.61 22.09
CA GLU A 420 -19.19 22.22 20.85
C GLU A 420 -17.83 21.65 20.39
N THR A 421 -17.04 21.14 21.33
CA THR A 421 -15.73 20.54 21.08
C THR A 421 -15.83 19.02 21.01
N SER A 422 -15.10 18.42 20.05
CA SER A 422 -15.03 16.96 19.93
C SER A 422 -13.99 16.40 20.89
N VAL A 423 -14.27 15.23 21.46
CA VAL A 423 -13.28 14.41 22.15
C VAL A 423 -12.70 13.48 21.10
N TRP A 424 -11.37 13.46 20.98
CA TRP A 424 -10.64 12.59 20.09
C TRP A 424 -10.06 11.43 20.91
N TYR A 425 -9.97 10.27 20.29
CA TYR A 425 -9.38 9.11 20.94
C TYR A 425 -8.69 8.18 19.95
N VAL A 426 -7.68 7.47 20.47
CA VAL A 426 -7.02 6.32 19.85
C VAL A 426 -7.45 5.09 20.63
N MET A 427 -7.90 4.06 19.91
CA MET A 427 -8.23 2.77 20.52
C MET A 427 -6.95 2.04 20.95
N ASP A 428 -7.06 1.04 21.81
CA ASP A 428 -5.98 0.10 22.11
C ASP A 428 -5.44 -0.61 20.85
N GLU A 429 -4.40 -1.43 21.03
CA GLU A 429 -3.73 -2.13 19.94
C GLU A 429 -4.67 -3.02 19.13
N LEU A 430 -5.70 -3.61 19.76
CA LEU A 430 -6.68 -4.46 19.10
C LEU A 430 -7.61 -3.62 18.22
N GLY A 431 -8.17 -2.55 18.77
CA GLY A 431 -9.07 -1.66 18.02
C GLY A 431 -8.36 -0.94 16.89
N SER A 432 -7.14 -0.47 17.14
CA SER A 432 -6.32 0.25 16.17
C SER A 432 -5.82 -0.62 15.01
N ALA A 433 -5.82 -1.95 15.17
CA ALA A 433 -5.52 -2.90 14.10
C ALA A 433 -6.70 -3.16 13.14
N LEU A 434 -7.90 -2.63 13.41
CA LEU A 434 -9.05 -2.73 12.50
C LEU A 434 -8.92 -1.73 11.34
N ARG A 435 -8.46 -2.23 10.20
CA ARG A 435 -8.31 -1.45 8.98
C ARG A 435 -9.64 -1.20 8.29
N HIS A 436 -9.61 -0.26 7.35
CA HIS A 436 -10.76 0.09 6.55
C HIS A 436 -11.11 -1.02 5.55
N SER A 437 -12.39 -1.29 5.38
CA SER A 437 -12.94 -1.92 4.18
C SER A 437 -14.30 -1.31 3.85
N ASP A 438 -14.61 -1.19 2.56
CA ASP A 438 -15.95 -0.90 2.04
C ASP A 438 -16.92 -2.08 2.17
N GLU A 439 -16.40 -3.28 2.50
CA GLU A 439 -17.18 -4.48 2.79
C GLU A 439 -16.82 -5.04 4.17
N PRO A 440 -16.97 -4.23 5.22
CA PRO A 440 -16.48 -4.59 6.54
C PRO A 440 -17.22 -5.81 7.09
N ASN A 441 -16.49 -6.67 7.79
CA ASN A 441 -17.04 -7.81 8.50
C ASN A 441 -17.22 -7.56 10.01
N PHE A 442 -16.76 -6.40 10.51
CA PHE A 442 -16.99 -5.93 11.87
C PHE A 442 -17.57 -4.50 11.90
N MET A 443 -18.23 -4.17 13.01
CA MET A 443 -18.64 -2.82 13.35
C MET A 443 -17.99 -2.38 14.66
N VAL A 444 -17.66 -1.09 14.74
CA VAL A 444 -17.12 -0.43 15.94
C VAL A 444 -17.98 0.77 16.26
N ALA A 445 -18.34 0.94 17.53
CA ALA A 445 -19.02 2.13 18.00
C ALA A 445 -18.47 2.60 19.35
N PRO A 446 -18.30 3.92 19.59
CA PRO A 446 -18.00 4.42 20.92
C PRO A 446 -19.18 4.13 21.85
N PHE A 447 -18.89 3.78 23.10
CA PHE A 447 -19.88 3.46 24.11
C PHE A 447 -19.46 4.04 25.46
N LEU A 448 -20.31 4.88 26.04
CA LEU A 448 -20.06 5.53 27.32
C LEU A 448 -20.76 4.76 28.44
N PHE A 449 -20.00 4.02 29.25
CA PHE A 449 -20.54 3.23 30.34
C PHE A 449 -20.63 4.05 31.63
N MET A 450 -21.80 4.11 32.25
CA MET A 450 -22.11 4.87 33.47
C MET A 450 -22.47 3.89 34.62
N PRO A 451 -21.49 3.32 35.33
CA PRO A 451 -21.71 2.33 36.39
C PRO A 451 -22.56 2.86 37.55
N GLU A 452 -22.50 4.16 37.86
CA GLU A 452 -23.34 4.79 38.88
C GLU A 452 -24.62 5.42 38.30
N GLY A 453 -24.92 5.17 37.03
CA GLY A 453 -26.09 5.70 36.34
C GLY A 453 -26.00 7.20 36.04
N ASN A 454 -24.81 7.79 36.07
CA ASN A 454 -24.59 9.21 35.83
C ASN A 454 -23.27 9.48 35.07
N LEU A 455 -23.20 10.65 34.42
CA LEU A 455 -22.04 11.08 33.62
C LEU A 455 -20.74 11.24 34.43
N ALA A 456 -20.81 11.55 35.73
CA ALA A 456 -19.60 11.70 36.55
C ALA A 456 -18.88 10.35 36.77
N SER A 457 -19.61 9.25 36.67
CA SER A 457 -19.06 7.89 36.71
C SER A 457 -18.63 7.34 35.35
N ALA A 458 -18.80 8.12 34.28
CA ALA A 458 -18.69 7.62 32.92
C ALA A 458 -17.27 7.15 32.56
N VAL A 459 -17.19 6.00 31.91
CA VAL A 459 -15.98 5.43 31.32
C VAL A 459 -16.24 5.18 29.84
N SER A 460 -15.33 5.67 28.99
CA SER A 460 -15.45 5.51 27.54
C SER A 460 -14.80 4.22 27.08
N PHE A 461 -15.51 3.47 26.25
CA PHE A 461 -14.99 2.32 25.53
C PHE A 461 -15.38 2.43 24.06
N SER A 462 -14.79 1.57 23.25
CA SER A 462 -15.36 1.17 21.97
C SER A 462 -15.88 -0.26 22.09
N ILE A 463 -17.04 -0.52 21.48
CA ILE A 463 -17.59 -1.87 21.35
C ILE A 463 -17.40 -2.36 19.93
N LEU A 464 -16.99 -3.62 19.78
CA LEU A 464 -16.66 -4.28 18.52
C LEU A 464 -17.47 -5.57 18.36
N TRP A 465 -18.11 -5.80 17.22
CA TRP A 465 -18.86 -7.04 16.96
C TRP A 465 -18.87 -7.44 15.47
N PRO A 466 -18.99 -8.73 15.14
CA PRO A 466 -19.02 -9.22 13.76
C PRO A 466 -20.38 -8.93 13.13
N THR A 467 -20.37 -8.31 11.95
CA THR A 467 -21.57 -8.03 11.13
C THR A 467 -21.77 -9.02 10.00
N GLN A 468 -20.77 -9.88 9.76
CA GLN A 468 -20.77 -10.97 8.80
C GLN A 468 -20.25 -12.26 9.46
N ASN A 469 -20.38 -13.38 8.76
CA ASN A 469 -19.70 -14.61 9.16
C ASN A 469 -18.22 -14.47 8.82
N VAL A 470 -17.34 -14.78 9.77
CA VAL A 470 -15.89 -14.63 9.63
C VAL A 470 -15.21 -15.96 9.92
N GLN A 471 -14.25 -16.34 9.07
CA GLN A 471 -13.48 -17.57 9.20
C GLN A 471 -12.08 -17.29 9.76
N LYS A 472 -11.46 -18.32 10.30
CA LYS A 472 -10.08 -18.25 10.79
C LYS A 472 -9.13 -17.79 9.69
N GLY A 473 -8.27 -16.84 10.01
CA GLY A 473 -7.32 -16.24 9.08
C GLY A 473 -7.89 -15.07 8.28
N ASP A 474 -9.21 -14.84 8.32
CA ASP A 474 -9.78 -13.64 7.71
C ASP A 474 -9.33 -12.39 8.48
N GLU A 475 -9.07 -11.33 7.73
CA GLU A 475 -8.86 -10.01 8.30
C GLU A 475 -10.18 -9.43 8.80
N CYS A 476 -10.14 -8.93 10.03
CA CYS A 476 -11.23 -8.18 10.63
C CYS A 476 -11.10 -6.71 10.22
N THR A 477 -12.13 -6.18 9.55
CA THR A 477 -12.14 -4.83 8.99
C THR A 477 -13.41 -4.07 9.37
N ARG A 478 -13.33 -2.74 9.31
CA ARG A 478 -14.43 -1.82 9.61
C ARG A 478 -14.60 -0.77 8.53
N ASP A 479 -15.77 -0.15 8.47
CA ASP A 479 -15.97 1.02 7.62
C ASP A 479 -15.62 2.30 8.40
N PHE A 480 -14.60 3.04 7.97
CA PHE A 480 -14.20 4.32 8.58
C PHE A 480 -15.26 5.42 8.38
N LEU A 481 -16.09 5.28 7.34
CA LEU A 481 -17.12 6.21 6.92
C LEU A 481 -18.50 5.56 6.99
N PHE A 482 -18.74 4.71 7.98
CA PHE A 482 -20.02 4.01 8.15
C PHE A 482 -21.22 4.98 8.06
N GLY A 483 -22.18 4.66 7.17
CA GLY A 483 -23.37 5.48 6.93
C GLY A 483 -23.17 6.72 6.03
N ILE A 484 -21.97 6.89 5.46
CA ILE A 484 -21.63 7.93 4.50
C ILE A 484 -21.46 7.27 3.12
N GLY A 485 -22.43 7.51 2.23
CA GLY A 485 -22.37 7.11 0.83
C GLY A 485 -21.82 8.21 -0.08
N GLU A 486 -21.78 7.95 -1.39
CA GLU A 486 -21.34 8.93 -2.39
C GLU A 486 -22.25 10.17 -2.45
N ASP A 487 -23.51 10.06 -2.05
CA ASP A 487 -24.42 11.21 -1.85
C ASP A 487 -23.86 12.25 -0.85
N LYS A 488 -22.93 11.82 0.02
CA LYS A 488 -22.23 12.63 1.00
C LYS A 488 -20.72 12.71 0.72
N GLN A 489 -20.30 12.44 -0.52
CA GLN A 489 -18.92 12.52 -1.01
C GLN A 489 -17.97 11.55 -0.30
N ARG A 490 -18.37 10.28 -0.14
CA ARG A 490 -17.57 9.23 0.51
C ARG A 490 -16.16 9.14 -0.06
N SER A 491 -16.00 8.99 -1.38
CA SER A 491 -14.68 8.89 -2.04
C SER A 491 -13.78 10.09 -1.73
N ALA A 492 -14.34 11.31 -1.69
CA ALA A 492 -13.57 12.51 -1.32
C ALA A 492 -13.09 12.46 0.14
N ARG A 493 -13.92 11.94 1.05
CA ARG A 493 -13.58 11.80 2.47
C ARG A 493 -12.57 10.69 2.72
N LEU A 494 -12.58 9.60 1.94
CA LEU A 494 -11.55 8.56 2.01
C LEU A 494 -10.15 9.09 1.73
N SER A 495 -10.03 10.18 0.97
CA SER A 495 -8.77 10.90 0.75
C SER A 495 -8.09 11.36 2.05
N ALA A 496 -8.80 11.43 3.18
CA ALA A 496 -8.16 11.73 4.47
C ALA A 496 -7.19 10.62 4.91
N TRP A 497 -7.48 9.37 4.55
CA TRP A 497 -6.72 8.18 4.95
C TRP A 497 -6.01 7.49 3.80
N PHE A 498 -6.42 7.76 2.56
CA PHE A 498 -6.03 6.96 1.41
C PHE A 498 -5.62 7.81 0.20
N HIS A 499 -4.69 7.28 -0.59
CA HIS A 499 -4.40 7.78 -1.93
C HIS A 499 -5.53 7.37 -2.86
N THR A 500 -6.45 8.31 -3.07
CA THR A 500 -7.60 8.17 -3.96
C THR A 500 -7.19 8.58 -5.39
N PRO A 501 -7.66 7.87 -6.44
CA PRO A 501 -7.27 8.17 -7.81
C PRO A 501 -7.61 9.61 -8.23
N GLN A 502 -6.63 10.36 -8.70
CA GLN A 502 -6.83 11.77 -9.11
C GLN A 502 -7.83 11.88 -10.27
N ASN A 503 -7.83 10.89 -11.17
CA ASN A 503 -8.73 10.83 -12.33
C ASN A 503 -10.20 10.76 -11.93
N TYR A 504 -10.52 10.08 -10.82
CA TYR A 504 -11.88 10.06 -10.27
C TYR A 504 -12.38 11.48 -9.98
N PHE A 505 -11.58 12.30 -9.30
CA PHE A 505 -11.96 13.68 -8.98
C PHE A 505 -11.98 14.58 -10.22
N ILE A 506 -11.04 14.41 -11.14
CA ILE A 506 -11.02 15.18 -12.39
C ILE A 506 -12.31 14.93 -13.17
N HIS A 507 -12.75 13.68 -13.29
CA HIS A 507 -13.98 13.33 -14.00
C HIS A 507 -15.24 13.86 -13.28
N VAL A 508 -15.32 13.74 -11.95
CA VAL A 508 -16.45 14.29 -11.18
C VAL A 508 -16.52 15.81 -11.33
N LEU A 509 -15.39 16.50 -11.25
CA LEU A 509 -15.32 17.97 -11.40
C LEU A 509 -15.59 18.44 -12.84
N SER A 510 -15.14 17.69 -13.85
CA SER A 510 -15.44 17.99 -15.26
C SER A 510 -16.93 17.79 -15.58
N SER A 511 -17.56 16.79 -14.99
CA SER A 511 -19.00 16.53 -15.10
C SER A 511 -19.84 17.67 -14.49
N ILE A 512 -19.36 18.26 -13.39
CA ILE A 512 -20.01 19.42 -12.75
C ILE A 512 -19.88 20.68 -13.61
N SER A 513 -18.73 20.90 -14.25
CA SER A 513 -18.50 22.07 -15.10
C SER A 513 -19.28 22.03 -16.43
N ILE A 514 -19.77 20.86 -16.85
CA ILE A 514 -20.71 20.72 -17.98
C ILE A 514 -22.14 21.16 -17.58
N LEU A 515 -22.50 21.12 -16.29
CA LEU A 515 -23.81 21.57 -15.80
C LEU A 515 -23.89 23.09 -15.62
N ASP A 516 -22.76 23.78 -15.46
CA ASP A 516 -22.70 25.25 -15.38
C ASP A 516 -22.63 25.95 -16.76
N GLY A 517 -22.70 25.18 -17.86
CA GLY A 517 -22.70 25.70 -19.23
C GLY A 517 -23.98 26.43 -19.67
N ASP A 518 -25.04 26.43 -18.84
CA ASP A 518 -26.35 27.00 -19.17
C ASP A 518 -26.82 28.06 -18.16
N SER A 519 -25.91 28.86 -17.61
CA SER A 519 -26.25 30.16 -17.03
C SER A 519 -25.53 31.29 -17.76
N HIS A 520 -26.11 31.69 -18.89
CA HIS A 520 -26.11 33.10 -19.26
C HIS A 520 -26.63 33.93 -18.09
N CYS A 521 -25.82 34.86 -17.56
CA CYS A 521 -26.11 36.29 -17.54
C CYS A 521 -25.46 37.06 -16.36
N TYR A 522 -24.76 38.14 -16.78
CA TYR A 522 -24.55 39.46 -16.17
C TYR A 522 -23.70 39.64 -14.91
#